data_AF-A0A8T3ZTQ3-F1
#
_entry.id   AF-A0A8T3ZTQ3-F1
#
_cell.length_a   1.000
_cell.length_b   1.000
_cell.length_c   1.000
_cell.angle_alpha   90.00
_cell.angle_beta   90.00
_cell.angle_gamma   90.00
#
_symmetry.space_group_name_H-M   'P 1'
#
loop_
_entity.id
_entity.type
_entity.pdbx_description
1 polymer ?
#
loop_
_entity_poly.entity_id
_entity_poly.type
_entity_poly.pdbx_seq_one_letter_code
_entity_poly.pdbx_strand_id
1 'polypeptide(L)'
;MKIIKTYKLSEQNLEKDIDQFIRNAKTGEYQYDYKYGMEGLKLIKAYFRMIEEEYKKQNYQIARACYKKMMFLLLQSEYNYFNYEDIVGKLNFEKFLANYFICLIKQCNVEELFMEYLEYLKIKEDYYFESVHETIFANLGGESLAFFVNLVEKKAETIKEEDYAMHDLIYFLIDLAKSKKDKAGIDQLCSKYPQIVDEDEPFEV
;
A
#
# COMPACT_ATOMS: atom_id res chain seq x y z
N MET A 1 -15.99 4.47 34.07
CA MET A 1 -15.26 3.40 33.35
C MET A 1 -15.84 3.33 31.94
N LYS A 2 -15.11 3.81 30.90
CA LYS A 2 -15.58 3.65 29.51
C LYS A 2 -15.41 2.18 29.14
N ILE A 3 -16.51 1.46 28.96
CA ILE A 3 -16.49 0.10 28.41
C ILE A 3 -16.03 0.26 26.95
N ILE A 4 -14.76 -0.04 26.67
CA ILE A 4 -14.28 -0.18 25.29
C ILE A 4 -14.85 -1.51 24.82
N LYS A 5 -15.88 -1.50 23.97
CA LYS A 5 -16.37 -2.72 23.32
C LYS A 5 -15.25 -3.26 22.43
N THR A 6 -14.63 -4.37 22.83
CA THR A 6 -13.74 -5.15 21.98
C THR A 6 -14.61 -5.81 20.92
N TYR A 7 -14.29 -5.59 19.63
CA TYR A 7 -14.95 -6.29 18.54
C TYR A 7 -14.76 -7.80 18.70
N LYS A 8 -15.82 -8.57 18.52
CA LYS A 8 -15.79 -10.03 18.59
C LYS A 8 -16.04 -10.56 17.18
N LEU A 9 -15.15 -11.44 16.71
CA LEU A 9 -15.30 -12.06 15.40
C LEU A 9 -16.68 -12.71 15.26
N SER A 10 -17.33 -12.47 14.14
CA SER A 10 -18.54 -13.16 13.71
C SER A 10 -18.25 -14.46 12.98
N GLU A 11 -17.04 -14.61 12.45
CA GLU A 11 -16.58 -15.77 11.69
C GLU A 11 -15.53 -16.59 12.45
N GLN A 12 -15.21 -17.77 11.90
CA GLN A 12 -14.26 -18.70 12.50
C GLN A 12 -12.85 -18.11 12.70
N ASN A 13 -12.42 -17.23 11.80
CA ASN A 13 -11.12 -16.57 11.87
C ASN A 13 -11.19 -15.15 11.26
N LEU A 14 -10.16 -14.36 11.52
CA LEU A 14 -10.05 -12.97 11.06
C LEU A 14 -10.20 -12.84 9.54
N GLU A 15 -9.57 -13.73 8.79
CA GLU A 15 -9.60 -13.70 7.33
C GLU A 15 -11.02 -13.88 6.77
N LYS A 16 -11.78 -14.86 7.29
CA LYS A 16 -13.16 -15.11 6.89
C LYS A 16 -14.09 -13.98 7.30
N ASP A 17 -13.83 -13.35 8.44
CA ASP A 17 -14.62 -12.20 8.91
C ASP A 17 -14.43 -11.00 7.97
N ILE A 18 -13.18 -10.73 7.58
CA ILE A 18 -12.87 -9.72 6.57
C ILE A 18 -13.53 -10.06 5.22
N ASP A 19 -13.53 -11.33 4.79
CA ASP A 19 -14.22 -11.74 3.56
C ASP A 19 -15.72 -11.48 3.63
N GLN A 20 -16.36 -11.76 4.77
CA GLN A 20 -17.77 -11.47 4.97
C GLN A 20 -18.03 -9.97 4.95
N PHE A 21 -17.20 -9.18 5.62
CA PHE A 21 -17.28 -7.72 5.60
C PHE A 21 -17.16 -7.17 4.17
N ILE A 22 -16.18 -7.65 3.38
CA ILE A 22 -15.99 -7.24 1.99
C ILE A 22 -17.23 -7.59 1.14
N ARG A 23 -17.80 -8.80 1.29
CA ARG A 23 -19.03 -9.19 0.59
C ARG A 23 -20.18 -8.22 0.91
N ASN A 24 -20.40 -7.97 2.19
CA ASN A 24 -21.45 -7.07 2.68
C ASN A 24 -21.27 -5.62 2.20
N ALA A 25 -20.02 -5.14 2.23
CA ALA A 25 -19.66 -3.82 1.72
C ALA A 25 -20.02 -3.71 0.25
N LYS A 26 -19.61 -4.67 -0.59
CA LYS A 26 -19.90 -4.71 -2.03
C LYS A 26 -21.41 -4.77 -2.34
N THR A 27 -22.24 -5.32 -1.45
CA THR A 27 -23.70 -5.31 -1.59
C THR A 27 -24.36 -4.00 -1.10
N GLY A 28 -23.58 -3.03 -0.63
CA GLY A 28 -24.02 -1.69 -0.29
C GLY A 28 -24.36 -1.46 1.18
N GLU A 29 -24.07 -2.40 2.08
CA GLU A 29 -24.43 -2.32 3.51
C GLU A 29 -23.83 -1.07 4.21
N TYR A 30 -22.73 -0.53 3.69
CA TYR A 30 -22.03 0.64 4.24
C TYR A 30 -22.06 1.89 3.34
N GLN A 31 -22.92 1.95 2.31
CA GLN A 31 -22.98 3.09 1.37
C GLN A 31 -23.30 4.46 2.01
N TYR A 32 -23.97 4.43 3.17
CA TYR A 32 -24.35 5.64 3.91
C TYR A 32 -23.71 5.69 5.29
N ASP A 33 -22.57 5.02 5.49
CA ASP A 33 -21.93 4.88 6.81
C ASP A 33 -21.61 6.26 7.43
N TYR A 34 -21.25 7.24 6.60
CA TYR A 34 -21.06 8.64 7.02
C TYR A 34 -22.32 9.31 7.57
N LYS A 35 -23.53 8.85 7.18
CA LYS A 35 -24.83 9.34 7.69
C LYS A 35 -25.32 8.57 8.92
N TYR A 36 -24.94 7.30 9.07
CA TYR A 36 -25.54 6.39 10.05
C TYR A 36 -24.56 5.87 11.11
N GLY A 37 -23.55 6.68 11.47
CA GLY A 37 -22.76 6.47 12.69
C GLY A 37 -21.39 5.82 12.51
N MET A 38 -20.89 5.70 11.28
CA MET A 38 -19.55 5.21 10.93
C MET A 38 -19.25 3.79 11.44
N GLU A 39 -20.23 2.89 11.39
CA GLU A 39 -20.08 1.49 11.82
C GLU A 39 -19.09 0.72 10.94
N GLY A 40 -19.14 0.90 9.61
CA GLY A 40 -18.17 0.33 8.68
C GLY A 40 -16.74 0.77 9.00
N LEU A 41 -16.53 2.06 9.25
CA LEU A 41 -15.22 2.59 9.67
C LEU A 41 -14.76 2.02 11.03
N LYS A 42 -15.68 1.82 11.99
CA LYS A 42 -15.35 1.19 13.28
C LYS A 42 -14.91 -0.27 13.11
N LEU A 43 -15.57 -1.01 12.22
CA LEU A 43 -15.20 -2.38 11.87
C LEU A 43 -13.83 -2.44 11.22
N ILE A 44 -13.55 -1.58 10.23
CA ILE A 44 -12.23 -1.46 9.60
C ILE A 44 -11.14 -1.19 10.66
N LYS A 45 -11.37 -0.25 11.58
CA LYS A 45 -10.45 0.03 12.69
C LYS A 45 -10.27 -1.15 13.64
N ALA A 46 -11.29 -1.99 13.82
CA ALA A 46 -11.17 -3.20 14.61
C ALA A 46 -10.35 -4.26 13.87
N TYR A 47 -10.60 -4.48 12.57
CA TYR A 47 -9.83 -5.38 11.74
C TYR A 47 -8.35 -5.01 11.72
N PHE A 48 -7.99 -3.76 11.44
CA PHE A 48 -6.58 -3.36 11.45
C PHE A 48 -5.88 -3.57 12.80
N ARG A 49 -6.58 -3.39 13.93
CA ARG A 49 -6.02 -3.70 15.26
C ARG A 49 -5.74 -5.19 15.42
N MET A 50 -6.67 -6.05 14.99
CA MET A 50 -6.47 -7.50 15.03
C MET A 50 -5.36 -7.96 14.07
N ILE A 51 -5.27 -7.36 12.88
CA ILE A 51 -4.17 -7.64 11.93
C ILE A 51 -2.83 -7.23 12.55
N GLU A 52 -2.76 -6.08 13.22
CA GLU A 52 -1.55 -5.63 13.92
C GLU A 52 -1.16 -6.58 15.06
N GLU A 53 -2.12 -7.16 15.77
CA GLU A 53 -1.85 -8.20 16.77
C GLU A 53 -1.21 -9.44 16.14
N GLU A 54 -1.71 -9.91 14.99
CA GLU A 54 -1.11 -11.02 14.25
C GLU A 54 0.28 -10.68 13.73
N TYR A 55 0.48 -9.46 13.25
CA TYR A 55 1.80 -8.94 12.86
C TYR A 55 2.79 -8.95 14.04
N LYS A 56 2.38 -8.45 15.22
CA LYS A 56 3.22 -8.44 16.43
C LYS A 56 3.58 -9.84 16.92
N LYS A 57 2.70 -10.83 16.70
CA LYS A 57 2.97 -12.25 16.96
C LYS A 57 3.85 -12.91 15.89
N GLN A 58 4.27 -12.17 14.86
CA GLN A 58 5.02 -12.65 13.70
C GLN A 58 4.27 -13.67 12.84
N ASN A 59 2.92 -13.67 12.90
CA ASN A 59 2.07 -14.46 12.02
C ASN A 59 1.95 -13.77 10.64
N TYR A 60 3.09 -13.54 9.98
CA TYR A 60 3.19 -12.71 8.78
C TYR A 60 2.34 -13.21 7.62
N GLN A 61 2.11 -14.53 7.51
CA GLN A 61 1.21 -15.09 6.50
C GLN A 61 -0.24 -14.61 6.68
N ILE A 62 -0.77 -14.68 7.91
CA ILE A 62 -2.13 -14.23 8.23
C ILE A 62 -2.22 -12.70 8.09
N ALA A 63 -1.24 -11.99 8.65
CA ALA A 63 -1.19 -10.54 8.59
C ALA A 63 -1.15 -10.04 7.13
N ARG A 64 -0.28 -10.62 6.28
CA ARG A 64 -0.20 -10.31 4.84
C ARG A 64 -1.55 -10.50 4.15
N ALA A 65 -2.18 -11.66 4.32
CA ALA A 65 -3.44 -11.97 3.66
C ALA A 65 -4.54 -10.98 4.06
N CYS A 66 -4.64 -10.64 5.35
CA CYS A 66 -5.64 -9.72 5.86
C CYS A 66 -5.35 -8.26 5.44
N TYR A 67 -4.08 -7.81 5.51
CA TYR A 67 -3.69 -6.48 5.03
C TYR A 67 -4.04 -6.31 3.56
N LYS A 68 -3.67 -7.26 2.69
CA LYS A 68 -3.97 -7.22 1.25
C LYS A 68 -5.47 -7.02 1.00
N LYS A 69 -6.31 -7.85 1.64
CA LYS A 69 -7.78 -7.77 1.51
C LYS A 69 -8.33 -6.40 1.92
N MET A 70 -7.90 -5.88 3.07
CA MET A 70 -8.37 -4.59 3.58
C MET A 70 -7.87 -3.42 2.72
N MET A 71 -6.58 -3.43 2.34
CA MET A 71 -6.01 -2.39 1.49
C MET A 71 -6.69 -2.34 0.13
N PHE A 72 -6.90 -3.50 -0.50
CA PHE A 72 -7.52 -3.57 -1.82
C PHE A 72 -8.98 -3.12 -1.78
N LEU A 73 -9.71 -3.43 -0.70
CA LEU A 73 -11.05 -2.88 -0.51
C LEU A 73 -11.03 -1.35 -0.42
N LEU A 74 -10.08 -0.78 0.31
CA LEU A 74 -10.05 0.66 0.59
C LEU A 74 -9.50 1.48 -0.58
N LEU A 75 -8.61 0.92 -1.39
CA LEU A 75 -8.00 1.60 -2.53
C LEU A 75 -8.80 1.43 -3.84
N GLN A 76 -9.76 0.49 -3.91
CA GLN A 76 -10.59 0.32 -5.09
C GLN A 76 -11.59 1.47 -5.29
N SER A 77 -11.36 2.28 -6.32
CA SER A 77 -12.19 3.43 -6.73
C SER A 77 -13.64 3.08 -7.06
N GLU A 78 -13.89 1.87 -7.60
CA GLU A 78 -15.23 1.37 -7.96
C GLU A 78 -16.17 1.20 -6.75
N TYR A 79 -15.61 1.15 -5.54
CA TYR A 79 -16.32 0.91 -4.29
C TYR A 79 -16.05 2.05 -3.30
N ASN A 80 -16.32 3.29 -3.73
CA ASN A 80 -16.19 4.53 -2.94
C ASN A 80 -17.16 4.57 -1.73
N TYR A 81 -16.97 3.67 -0.77
CA TYR A 81 -17.70 3.63 0.51
C TYR A 81 -17.05 4.55 1.56
N PHE A 82 -15.75 4.86 1.39
CA PHE A 82 -14.95 5.70 2.27
C PHE A 82 -14.12 6.67 1.42
N ASN A 83 -14.09 7.95 1.78
CA ASN A 83 -13.30 8.92 1.02
C ASN A 83 -11.80 8.85 1.41
N TYR A 84 -10.93 9.44 0.59
CA TYR A 84 -9.49 9.49 0.85
C TYR A 84 -9.13 10.01 2.25
N GLU A 85 -9.86 11.01 2.74
CA GLU A 85 -9.67 11.60 4.07
C GLU A 85 -9.97 10.60 5.20
N ASP A 86 -10.99 9.76 5.04
CA ASP A 86 -11.32 8.67 5.97
C ASP A 86 -10.24 7.59 5.96
N ILE A 87 -9.69 7.28 4.79
CA ILE A 87 -8.66 6.25 4.61
C ILE A 87 -7.33 6.73 5.19
N VAL A 88 -6.80 7.86 4.72
CA VAL A 88 -5.47 8.35 5.12
C VAL A 88 -5.51 9.03 6.49
N GLY A 89 -6.45 9.94 6.70
CA GLY A 89 -6.49 10.78 7.90
C GLY A 89 -6.95 10.05 9.17
N LYS A 90 -7.88 9.10 9.06
CA LYS A 90 -8.48 8.46 10.25
C LYS A 90 -7.97 7.06 10.57
N LEU A 91 -7.32 6.38 9.64
CA LEU A 91 -6.82 5.01 9.84
C LEU A 91 -5.31 4.92 10.06
N ASN A 92 -4.53 5.98 9.80
CA ASN A 92 -3.06 5.89 9.75
C ASN A 92 -2.62 4.79 8.76
N PHE A 93 -3.14 4.92 7.53
CA PHE A 93 -3.07 3.87 6.51
C PHE A 93 -1.65 3.59 6.02
N GLU A 94 -0.78 4.61 5.95
CA GLU A 94 0.67 4.50 5.67
C GLU A 94 1.34 3.43 6.53
N LYS A 95 1.04 3.41 7.84
CA LYS A 95 1.60 2.40 8.74
C LYS A 95 1.18 0.97 8.35
N PHE A 96 -0.05 0.78 7.89
CA PHE A 96 -0.54 -0.55 7.48
C PHE A 96 0.06 -0.98 6.14
N LEU A 97 0.27 -0.03 5.22
CA LEU A 97 1.03 -0.25 3.99
C LEU A 97 2.46 -0.70 4.29
N ALA A 98 3.18 0.04 5.14
CA ALA A 98 4.52 -0.34 5.57
C ALA A 98 4.55 -1.75 6.18
N ASN A 99 3.64 -2.06 7.11
CA ASN A 99 3.54 -3.40 7.70
C ASN A 99 3.26 -4.50 6.66
N TYR A 100 2.41 -4.22 5.67
CA TYR A 100 2.13 -5.15 4.57
C TYR A 100 3.39 -5.46 3.77
N PHE A 101 4.16 -4.45 3.38
CA PHE A 101 5.41 -4.64 2.65
C PHE A 101 6.48 -5.33 3.51
N ILE A 102 6.53 -5.09 4.82
CA ILE A 102 7.38 -5.88 5.72
C ILE A 102 6.97 -7.36 5.69
N CYS A 103 5.67 -7.67 5.78
CA CYS A 103 5.21 -9.06 5.66
C CYS A 103 5.63 -9.69 4.32
N LEU A 104 5.52 -8.95 3.21
CA LEU A 104 5.99 -9.43 1.90
C LEU A 104 7.49 -9.71 1.92
N ILE A 105 8.31 -8.76 2.36
CA ILE A 105 9.77 -8.92 2.44
C ILE A 105 10.18 -10.12 3.31
N LYS A 106 9.42 -10.42 4.38
CA LYS A 106 9.68 -11.57 5.27
C LYS A 106 9.20 -12.91 4.72
N GLN A 107 8.34 -12.95 3.71
CA GLN A 107 7.67 -14.18 3.26
C GLN A 107 7.92 -14.53 1.80
N CYS A 108 8.28 -13.54 0.98
CA CYS A 108 8.45 -13.68 -0.46
C CYS A 108 9.91 -13.61 -0.86
N ASN A 109 10.21 -14.21 -2.01
CA ASN A 109 11.41 -13.85 -2.76
C ASN A 109 11.24 -12.48 -3.44
N VAL A 110 12.33 -11.93 -4.00
CA VAL A 110 12.33 -10.58 -4.59
C VAL A 110 11.41 -10.47 -5.80
N GLU A 111 11.27 -11.52 -6.61
CA GLU A 111 10.39 -11.53 -7.78
C GLU A 111 8.92 -11.51 -7.36
N GLU A 112 8.54 -12.31 -6.36
CA GLU A 112 7.20 -12.31 -5.77
C GLU A 112 6.86 -10.96 -5.14
N LEU A 113 7.80 -10.35 -4.41
CA LEU A 113 7.66 -9.00 -3.86
C LEU A 113 7.43 -7.98 -4.98
N PHE A 114 8.18 -8.08 -6.07
CA PHE A 114 8.03 -7.18 -7.23
C PHE A 114 6.67 -7.35 -7.90
N MET A 115 6.19 -8.58 -8.08
CA MET A 115 4.86 -8.83 -8.65
C MET A 115 3.74 -8.27 -7.77
N GLU A 116 3.85 -8.41 -6.44
CA GLU A 116 2.92 -7.81 -5.48
C GLU A 116 2.98 -6.28 -5.49
N TYR A 117 4.17 -5.70 -5.65
CA TYR A 117 4.34 -4.26 -5.81
C TYR A 117 3.62 -3.75 -7.07
N LEU A 118 3.78 -4.43 -8.21
CA LEU A 118 3.06 -4.07 -9.44
C LEU A 118 1.53 -4.18 -9.31
N GLU A 119 1.05 -5.19 -8.58
CA GLU A 119 -0.39 -5.32 -8.30
C GLU A 119 -0.89 -4.16 -7.43
N TYR A 120 -0.13 -3.79 -6.41
CA TYR A 120 -0.41 -2.63 -5.57
C TYR A 120 -0.46 -1.32 -6.38
N LEU A 121 0.51 -1.08 -7.27
CA LEU A 121 0.54 0.12 -8.12
C LEU A 121 -0.72 0.27 -8.98
N LYS A 122 -1.26 -0.84 -9.50
CA LYS A 122 -2.51 -0.82 -10.28
C LYS A 122 -3.73 -0.45 -9.46
N ILE A 123 -3.73 -0.75 -8.16
CA ILE A 123 -4.90 -0.62 -7.29
C ILE A 123 -4.92 0.72 -6.59
N LYS A 124 -3.76 1.27 -6.22
CA LYS A 124 -3.69 2.58 -5.59
C LYS A 124 -4.06 3.74 -6.54
N GLU A 125 -4.08 3.48 -7.86
CA GLU A 125 -4.27 4.52 -8.88
C GLU A 125 -3.33 5.73 -8.63
N ASP A 126 -3.91 6.93 -8.46
CA ASP A 126 -3.18 8.19 -8.30
C ASP A 126 -2.75 8.47 -6.85
N TYR A 127 -3.07 7.60 -5.89
CA TYR A 127 -2.62 7.78 -4.51
C TYR A 127 -1.12 7.51 -4.40
N TYR A 128 -0.38 8.46 -3.81
CA TYR A 128 1.04 8.30 -3.51
C TYR A 128 1.23 8.03 -2.01
N PHE A 129 2.00 6.99 -1.69
CA PHE A 129 2.26 6.53 -0.32
C PHE A 129 3.76 6.30 -0.14
N GLU A 130 4.47 7.32 0.34
CA GLU A 130 5.93 7.35 0.48
C GLU A 130 6.45 6.19 1.34
N SER A 131 5.68 5.77 2.37
CA SER A 131 6.10 4.73 3.31
C SER A 131 6.39 3.38 2.63
N VAL A 132 5.81 3.11 1.46
CA VAL A 132 6.07 1.88 0.70
C VAL A 132 7.50 1.87 0.19
N HIS A 133 7.96 2.96 -0.43
CA HIS A 133 9.32 3.08 -0.97
C HIS A 133 10.34 3.01 0.18
N GLU A 134 10.12 3.81 1.22
CA GLU A 134 10.98 3.82 2.41
C GLU A 134 11.10 2.44 3.06
N THR A 135 9.97 1.73 3.18
CA THR A 135 9.95 0.38 3.75
C THR A 135 10.79 -0.59 2.91
N ILE A 136 10.64 -0.56 1.58
CA ILE A 136 11.42 -1.41 0.68
C ILE A 136 12.91 -1.10 0.80
N PHE A 137 13.29 0.19 0.77
CA PHE A 137 14.70 0.61 0.88
C PHE A 137 15.33 0.21 2.21
N ALA A 138 14.60 0.36 3.32
CA ALA A 138 15.12 0.11 4.66
C ALA A 138 15.18 -1.38 5.02
N ASN A 139 14.37 -2.24 4.38
CA ASN A 139 14.21 -3.63 4.81
C ASN A 139 14.75 -4.66 3.81
N LEU A 140 14.95 -4.30 2.53
CA LEU A 140 15.67 -5.18 1.61
C LEU A 140 17.19 -5.06 1.84
N GLY A 141 17.87 -6.20 1.96
CA GLY A 141 19.35 -6.23 1.99
C GLY A 141 19.96 -5.76 0.67
N GLY A 142 21.21 -5.32 0.68
CA GLY A 142 21.84 -4.66 -0.48
C GLY A 142 21.76 -5.44 -1.80
N GLU A 143 22.01 -6.75 -1.79
CA GLU A 143 21.87 -7.60 -2.99
C GLU A 143 20.42 -7.74 -3.45
N SER A 144 19.49 -7.97 -2.51
CA SER A 144 18.06 -8.10 -2.80
C SER A 144 17.45 -6.78 -3.32
N LEU A 145 17.87 -5.65 -2.75
CA LEU A 145 17.46 -4.32 -3.19
C LEU A 145 18.00 -4.04 -4.58
N ALA A 146 19.28 -4.34 -4.86
CA ALA A 146 19.85 -4.18 -6.19
C ALA A 146 19.10 -5.03 -7.24
N PHE A 147 18.73 -6.26 -6.88
CA PHE A 147 17.93 -7.11 -7.77
C PHE A 147 16.51 -6.54 -7.98
N PHE A 148 15.85 -6.06 -6.93
CA PHE A 148 14.54 -5.42 -7.03
C PHE A 148 14.59 -4.18 -7.92
N VAL A 149 15.59 -3.31 -7.74
CA VAL A 149 15.81 -2.12 -8.57
C VAL A 149 15.99 -2.50 -10.03
N ASN A 150 16.73 -3.57 -10.33
CA ASN A 150 16.88 -4.03 -11.71
C ASN A 150 15.54 -4.45 -12.35
N LEU A 151 14.65 -5.07 -11.58
CA LEU A 151 13.29 -5.41 -12.05
C LEU A 151 12.46 -4.14 -12.30
N VAL A 152 12.55 -3.15 -11.40
CA VAL A 152 11.89 -1.84 -11.56
C VAL A 152 12.39 -1.14 -12.82
N GLU A 153 13.70 -1.04 -13.02
CA GLU A 153 14.31 -0.41 -14.21
C GLU A 153 13.82 -1.07 -15.51
N LYS A 154 13.90 -2.41 -15.60
CA LYS A 154 13.43 -3.17 -16.75
C LYS A 154 11.96 -2.92 -17.05
N LYS A 155 11.13 -2.82 -16.00
CA LYS A 155 9.71 -2.57 -16.18
C LYS A 155 9.43 -1.13 -16.58
N ALA A 156 10.16 -0.17 -15.99
CA ALA A 156 10.07 1.25 -16.30
C ALA A 156 10.36 1.55 -17.78
N GLU A 157 11.26 0.81 -18.41
CA GLU A 157 11.56 0.93 -19.85
C GLU A 157 10.40 0.53 -20.77
N THR A 158 9.38 -0.15 -20.24
CA THR A 158 8.21 -0.60 -21.02
C THR A 158 6.96 0.26 -20.80
N ILE A 159 7.04 1.26 -19.94
CA ILE A 159 5.92 2.14 -19.57
C ILE A 159 5.64 3.12 -20.71
N LYS A 160 4.36 3.27 -21.04
CA LYS A 160 3.90 4.31 -21.96
C LYS A 160 3.40 5.53 -21.18
N GLU A 161 3.31 6.66 -21.88
CA GLU A 161 2.81 7.92 -21.31
C GLU A 161 1.38 7.80 -20.74
N GLU A 162 0.54 6.94 -21.33
CA GLU A 162 -0.82 6.70 -20.83
C GLU A 162 -0.90 5.75 -19.61
N ASP A 163 0.20 5.10 -19.20
CA ASP A 163 0.23 4.11 -18.12
C ASP A 163 0.45 4.77 -16.74
N TYR A 164 -0.38 5.75 -16.38
CA TYR A 164 -0.21 6.58 -15.16
C TYR A 164 0.05 5.80 -13.87
N ALA A 165 -0.68 4.70 -13.64
CA ALA A 165 -0.49 3.85 -12.46
C ALA A 165 0.92 3.24 -12.35
N MET A 166 1.62 3.10 -13.48
CA MET A 166 2.97 2.55 -13.53
C MET A 166 4.06 3.63 -13.41
N HIS A 167 3.73 4.92 -13.53
CA HIS A 167 4.70 6.01 -13.39
C HIS A 167 5.43 5.96 -12.03
N ASP A 168 4.79 5.43 -10.99
CA ASP A 168 5.39 5.16 -9.67
C ASP A 168 6.64 4.26 -9.71
N LEU A 169 6.84 3.46 -10.75
CA LEU A 169 8.09 2.73 -10.93
C LEU A 169 9.27 3.68 -11.17
N ILE A 170 9.04 4.79 -11.88
CA ILE A 170 10.06 5.82 -12.10
C ILE A 170 10.24 6.64 -10.83
N TYR A 171 9.14 7.00 -10.14
CA TYR A 171 9.23 7.67 -8.83
C TYR A 171 9.96 6.83 -7.79
N PHE A 172 9.80 5.49 -7.79
CA PHE A 172 10.59 4.60 -6.94
C PHE A 172 12.10 4.75 -7.17
N LEU A 173 12.54 4.86 -8.44
CA LEU A 173 13.95 5.05 -8.77
C LEU A 173 14.45 6.43 -8.33
N ILE A 174 13.62 7.46 -8.52
CA ILE A 174 13.90 8.83 -8.08
C ILE A 174 14.03 8.89 -6.55
N ASP A 175 13.09 8.31 -5.82
CA ASP A 175 13.09 8.29 -4.35
C ASP A 175 14.29 7.50 -3.81
N LEU A 176 14.70 6.43 -4.49
CA LEU A 176 15.93 5.73 -4.16
C LEU A 176 17.16 6.63 -4.36
N ALA A 177 17.24 7.37 -5.48
CA ALA A 177 18.34 8.29 -5.74
C ALA A 177 18.37 9.44 -4.72
N LYS A 178 17.20 10.01 -4.36
CA LYS A 178 17.05 11.00 -3.28
C LYS A 178 17.54 10.45 -1.94
N SER A 179 17.13 9.24 -1.56
CA SER A 179 17.56 8.61 -0.30
C SER A 179 19.08 8.44 -0.21
N LYS A 180 19.75 8.31 -1.36
CA LYS A 180 21.21 8.20 -1.49
C LYS A 180 21.91 9.54 -1.71
N LYS A 181 21.16 10.64 -1.85
CA LYS A 181 21.65 11.97 -2.25
C LYS A 181 22.41 11.95 -3.58
N ASP A 182 21.98 11.07 -4.50
CA ASP A 182 22.56 10.92 -5.83
C ASP A 182 21.90 11.87 -6.83
N LYS A 183 22.36 13.12 -6.83
CA LYS A 183 21.85 14.15 -7.74
C LYS A 183 22.03 13.79 -9.22
N ALA A 184 23.16 13.18 -9.57
CA ALA A 184 23.41 12.80 -10.96
C ALA A 184 22.44 11.70 -11.43
N GLY A 185 22.11 10.75 -10.55
CA GLY A 185 21.08 9.74 -10.80
C GLY A 185 19.69 10.36 -11.00
N ILE A 186 19.32 11.36 -10.19
CA ILE A 186 18.06 12.10 -10.35
C ILE A 186 18.02 12.80 -11.71
N ASP A 187 19.05 13.59 -12.04
CA ASP A 187 19.12 14.33 -13.32
C ASP A 187 19.03 13.38 -14.53
N GLN A 188 19.67 12.21 -14.43
CA GLN A 188 19.61 11.18 -15.47
C GLN A 188 18.20 10.59 -15.63
N LEU A 189 17.51 10.30 -14.53
CA LEU A 189 16.15 9.75 -14.55
C LEU A 189 15.16 10.77 -15.13
N CYS A 190 15.25 12.03 -14.73
CA CYS A 190 14.42 13.11 -15.28
C CYS A 190 14.64 13.27 -16.78
N SER A 191 15.91 13.24 -17.22
CA SER A 191 16.26 13.31 -18.64
C SER A 191 15.79 12.08 -19.45
N LYS A 192 15.74 10.89 -18.82
CA LYS A 192 15.32 9.64 -19.47
C LYS A 192 13.79 9.55 -19.59
N TYR A 193 13.05 10.15 -18.67
CA TYR A 193 11.58 10.09 -18.60
C TYR A 193 10.93 11.48 -18.51
N PRO A 194 11.23 12.43 -19.43
CA PRO A 194 10.77 13.82 -19.34
C PRO A 194 9.25 13.99 -19.47
N GLN A 195 8.56 13.00 -20.02
CA GLN A 195 7.10 12.98 -20.15
C GLN A 195 6.37 12.48 -18.89
N ILE A 196 7.12 12.00 -17.90
CA ILE A 196 6.57 11.41 -16.65
C ILE A 196 6.98 12.26 -15.44
N VAL A 197 8.14 12.88 -15.50
CA VAL A 197 8.71 13.70 -14.44
C VAL A 197 8.66 15.16 -14.91
N ASP A 198 7.77 15.96 -14.32
CA ASP A 198 7.66 17.38 -14.67
C ASP A 198 8.94 18.14 -14.28
N GLU A 199 9.51 18.91 -15.22
CA GLU A 199 10.72 19.74 -15.00
C GLU A 199 10.51 20.82 -13.91
N ASP A 200 9.25 21.11 -13.55
CA ASP A 200 8.84 22.16 -12.61
C ASP A 200 8.71 21.69 -11.14
N GLU A 201 8.95 20.41 -10.83
CA GLU A 201 9.11 19.98 -9.43
C GLU A 201 10.58 20.18 -9.00
N PRO A 202 10.90 21.23 -8.19
CA PRO A 202 12.23 21.32 -7.60
C PRO A 202 12.42 20.15 -6.63
N PHE A 203 13.14 19.11 -7.07
CA PHE A 203 13.59 18.05 -6.19
C PHE A 203 14.60 18.63 -5.19
N GLU A 204 14.13 19.01 -4.00
CA GLU A 204 15.00 19.39 -2.90
C GLU A 204 15.83 18.17 -2.46
N VAL A 205 17.16 18.32 -2.49
CA VAL A 205 18.17 17.30 -2.13
C VAL A 205 18.67 17.50 -0.71
#